data_AF-A0A6B3P4B2-F1
#
_entry.id   AF-A0A6B3P4B2-F1
#
_cell.length_a   1.000
_cell.length_b   1.000
_cell.length_c   1.000
_cell.angle_alpha   90.00
_cell.angle_beta   90.00
_cell.angle_gamma   90.00
#
_symmetry.space_group_name_H-M   'P 1'
#
loop_
_entity.id
_entity.type
_entity.pdbx_description
1 polymer ?
#
loop_
_entity_poly.entity_id
_entity_poly.type
_entity_poly.pdbx_seq_one_letter_code
_entity_poly.pdbx_strand_id
1 'polypeptide(L)'
;IVKNRCKSGDHYWVNAYVTPVFENNQVVGYESVRVKPSAEQIRRAEELYQRINQGKPAIPRRDRWLPVLQDWLPFILVSQVGFLIGSWLGHSWGFAVAAGLSVPLGLLGLSWQQRGLKRLLRLAEQTTSDPLIAQMYTDSRGVQARLEMAMLSQDARLKTCLTRLQDTAEHLNEQARQSDALAHNSSSGLERQRVETEQVAAAVNQMAATTQEVANHVQRTADATQEANRLTGRGRDIAGETREAIQRLSTAVGETGLTVTQLARDSDEIGGVVDVIKGIADQTNLLAL
;
A
#
# COMPACT_ATOMS: atom_id res chain seq x y z
N ILE A 1 0.64 7.79 42.34
CA ILE A 1 -0.73 8.24 41.99
C ILE A 1 -0.85 9.71 42.35
N VAL A 2 -1.33 10.52 41.42
CA VAL A 2 -1.38 11.99 41.55
C VAL A 2 -2.79 12.47 41.23
N LYS A 3 -3.28 13.44 42.02
CA LYS A 3 -4.53 14.18 41.76
C LYS A 3 -4.18 15.47 41.02
N ASN A 4 -4.50 15.54 39.74
CA ASN A 4 -4.24 16.72 38.91
C ASN A 4 -5.51 17.55 38.74
N ARG A 5 -5.34 18.86 38.62
CA ARG A 5 -6.41 19.81 38.33
C ARG A 5 -6.53 20.03 36.81
N CYS A 6 -7.74 19.94 36.29
CA CYS A 6 -8.11 20.27 34.92
C CYS A 6 -8.14 21.80 34.72
N LYS A 7 -8.00 22.25 33.46
CA LYS A 7 -8.22 23.66 33.11
C LYS A 7 -9.64 24.15 33.43
N SER A 8 -10.63 23.25 33.42
CA SER A 8 -12.02 23.52 33.83
C SER A 8 -12.21 23.76 35.33
N GLY A 9 -11.18 23.48 36.16
CA GLY A 9 -11.28 23.50 37.62
C GLY A 9 -11.57 22.14 38.26
N ASP A 10 -11.97 21.14 37.47
CA ASP A 10 -12.19 19.76 37.94
C ASP A 10 -10.88 19.05 38.29
N HIS A 11 -10.96 17.84 38.84
CA HIS A 11 -9.78 17.02 39.15
C HIS A 11 -9.88 15.64 38.52
N TYR A 12 -8.73 15.09 38.13
CA TYR A 12 -8.60 13.70 37.69
C TYR A 12 -7.43 13.02 38.40
N TRP A 13 -7.52 11.70 38.49
CA TRP A 13 -6.52 10.85 39.13
C TRP A 13 -5.73 10.09 38.09
N VAL A 14 -4.41 10.06 38.27
CA VAL A 14 -3.50 9.34 37.37
C VAL A 14 -2.46 8.53 38.15
N ASN A 15 -2.25 7.27 37.75
CA ASN A 15 -1.06 6.54 38.14
C ASN A 15 0.06 6.87 37.16
N ALA A 16 0.89 7.85 37.55
CA ALA A 16 2.01 8.30 36.73
C ALA A 16 3.32 7.65 37.20
N TYR A 17 4.05 7.09 36.26
CA TYR A 17 5.45 6.70 36.42
C TYR A 17 6.30 7.67 35.59
N VAL A 18 7.31 8.28 36.20
CA VAL A 18 8.16 9.28 35.55
C VAL A 18 9.57 8.73 35.45
N THR A 19 10.09 8.64 34.23
CA THR A 19 11.44 8.15 33.94
C THR A 19 12.26 9.28 33.32
N PRO A 20 13.46 9.61 33.82
CA PRO A 20 14.37 10.53 33.15
C PRO A 20 14.87 9.93 31.84
N VAL A 21 14.87 10.73 30.77
CA VAL A 21 15.46 10.37 29.48
C VAL A 21 16.88 10.90 29.45
N PHE A 22 17.84 10.02 29.16
CA PHE A 22 19.25 10.35 29.12
C PHE A 22 19.76 10.39 27.68
N GLU A 23 20.58 11.37 27.36
CA GLU A 23 21.35 11.46 26.12
C GLU A 23 22.78 11.81 26.51
N ASN A 24 23.78 11.04 26.07
CA ASN A 24 25.20 11.21 26.46
C ASN A 24 25.42 11.33 27.98
N ASN A 25 24.75 10.49 28.78
CA ASN A 25 24.82 10.49 30.24
C ASN A 25 24.28 11.76 30.94
N GLN A 26 23.55 12.63 30.22
CA GLN A 26 22.87 13.81 30.76
C GLN A 26 21.35 13.68 30.62
N VAL A 27 20.60 14.15 31.61
CA VAL A 27 19.13 14.14 31.55
C VAL A 27 18.66 15.23 30.60
N VAL A 28 18.05 14.83 29.48
CA VAL A 28 17.51 15.75 28.46
C VAL A 28 16.01 15.99 28.60
N GLY A 29 15.31 15.14 29.36
CA GLY A 29 13.89 15.28 29.60
C GLY A 29 13.33 14.25 30.57
N TYR A 30 12.02 14.31 30.77
CA TYR A 30 11.29 13.36 31.59
C TYR A 30 10.11 12.80 30.80
N GLU A 31 10.01 11.48 30.74
CA GLU A 31 8.86 10.79 30.18
C GLU A 31 7.91 10.40 31.29
N SER A 32 6.60 10.59 31.09
CA SER A 32 5.57 10.19 32.04
C SER A 32 4.60 9.20 31.42
N VAL A 33 4.70 7.94 31.83
CA VAL A 33 3.71 6.91 31.49
C VAL A 33 2.55 7.01 32.48
N ARG A 34 1.34 7.19 31.95
CA ARG A 34 0.14 7.49 32.73
C ARG A 34 -0.90 6.40 32.53
N VAL A 35 -1.30 5.77 33.63
CA VAL A 35 -2.32 4.72 33.64
C VAL A 35 -3.48 5.13 34.52
N LYS A 36 -4.70 4.74 34.17
CA LYS A 36 -5.89 4.96 35.00
C LYS A 36 -5.74 4.18 36.32
N PRO A 37 -5.75 4.84 37.49
CA PRO A 37 -5.67 4.16 38.77
C PRO A 37 -6.98 3.44 39.09
N SER A 38 -6.91 2.38 39.89
CA SER A 38 -8.10 1.69 40.40
C SER A 38 -8.80 2.52 41.49
N ALA A 39 -10.09 2.27 41.74
CA ALA A 39 -10.84 2.98 42.76
C ALA A 39 -10.22 2.83 44.17
N GLU A 40 -9.74 1.63 44.50
CA GLU A 40 -9.06 1.36 45.77
C GLU A 40 -7.72 2.12 45.89
N GLN A 41 -6.99 2.22 44.79
CA GLN A 41 -5.77 3.00 44.69
C GLN A 41 -6.02 4.51 44.90
N ILE A 42 -7.11 5.04 44.34
CA ILE A 42 -7.55 6.43 44.55
C ILE A 42 -7.89 6.64 46.03
N ARG A 43 -8.71 5.76 46.62
CA ARG A 43 -9.12 5.84 48.03
C ARG A 43 -7.91 5.90 48.97
N ARG A 44 -6.94 4.99 48.79
CA ARG A 44 -5.69 4.96 49.57
C ARG A 44 -4.86 6.22 49.39
N ALA A 45 -4.75 6.72 48.14
CA ALA A 45 -4.02 7.95 47.86
C ALA A 45 -4.69 9.17 48.51
N GLU A 46 -6.02 9.24 48.50
CA GLU A 46 -6.78 10.33 49.13
C GLU A 46 -6.62 10.34 50.66
N GLU A 47 -6.69 9.19 51.32
CA GLU A 47 -6.39 9.06 52.75
C GLU A 47 -4.97 9.52 53.09
N LEU A 48 -3.99 9.17 52.25
CA LEU A 48 -2.60 9.59 52.40
C LEU A 48 -2.46 11.11 52.25
N TYR A 49 -3.05 11.68 51.21
CA TYR A 49 -3.02 13.13 50.96
C TYR A 49 -3.72 13.92 52.07
N GLN A 50 -4.86 13.45 52.58
CA GLN A 50 -5.54 14.09 53.71
C GLN A 50 -4.65 14.16 54.95
N ARG A 51 -3.89 13.09 55.25
CA ARG A 51 -2.95 13.10 56.37
C ARG A 51 -1.81 14.10 56.17
N ILE A 52 -1.21 14.12 54.99
CA ILE A 52 -0.11 15.04 54.65
C ILE A 52 -0.59 16.49 54.73
N ASN A 53 -1.78 16.79 54.18
CA ASN A 53 -2.38 18.13 54.22
C ASN A 53 -2.72 18.58 55.65
N GLN A 54 -2.96 17.65 56.57
CA GLN A 54 -3.14 17.93 58.01
C GLN A 54 -1.81 18.09 58.77
N GLY A 55 -0.66 18.13 58.08
CA GLY A 55 0.66 18.22 58.70
C GLY A 55 1.10 16.95 59.44
N LYS A 56 0.37 15.83 59.29
CA LYS A 56 0.72 14.55 59.90
C LYS A 56 1.76 13.82 59.03
N PRO A 57 2.63 12.97 59.60
CA PRO A 57 3.53 12.14 58.81
C PRO A 57 2.73 11.26 57.84
N ALA A 58 3.21 11.20 56.60
CA ALA A 58 2.60 10.47 55.50
C ALA A 58 2.31 9.01 55.90
N ILE A 59 3.34 8.33 56.42
CA ILE A 59 3.21 6.97 56.94
C ILE A 59 2.81 7.03 58.42
N PRO A 60 1.68 6.42 58.83
CA PRO A 60 1.31 6.29 60.23
C PRO A 60 2.40 5.60 61.06
N ARG A 61 2.69 6.10 62.27
CA ARG A 61 3.65 5.44 63.18
C ARG A 61 3.28 3.98 63.49
N ARG A 62 1.98 3.65 63.48
CA ARG A 62 1.47 2.28 63.63
C ARG A 62 2.00 1.32 62.57
N ASP A 63 2.22 1.77 61.33
CA ASP A 63 2.71 0.90 60.26
C ASP A 63 4.17 0.46 60.49
N ARG A 64 4.89 1.15 61.39
CA ARG A 64 6.26 0.78 61.77
C ARG A 64 6.33 -0.31 62.83
N TRP A 65 5.42 -0.31 63.82
CA TRP A 65 5.46 -1.25 64.94
C TRP A 65 4.40 -2.35 64.88
N LEU A 66 3.28 -2.11 64.19
CA LEU A 66 2.19 -3.07 64.08
C LEU A 66 2.60 -4.36 63.34
N PRO A 67 3.39 -4.32 62.24
CA PRO A 67 3.87 -5.55 61.60
C PRO A 67 4.81 -6.33 62.53
N VAL A 68 5.72 -5.64 63.23
CA VAL A 68 6.61 -6.26 64.21
C VAL A 68 5.80 -6.93 65.32
N LEU A 69 4.78 -6.25 65.84
CA LEU A 69 3.88 -6.84 66.84
C LEU A 69 3.14 -8.06 66.28
N GLN A 70 2.63 -8.00 65.04
CA GLN A 70 1.93 -9.10 64.39
C GLN A 70 2.84 -10.31 64.17
N ASP A 71 4.08 -10.10 63.75
CA ASP A 71 5.08 -11.16 63.54
C ASP A 71 5.48 -11.83 64.87
N TRP A 72 5.56 -11.07 65.96
CA TRP A 72 5.90 -11.57 67.28
C TRP A 72 4.70 -12.12 68.07
N LEU A 73 3.47 -11.72 67.71
CA LEU A 73 2.23 -12.14 68.37
C LEU A 73 2.11 -13.66 68.59
N PRO A 74 2.37 -14.54 67.60
CA PRO A 74 2.31 -15.97 67.83
C PRO A 74 3.32 -16.44 68.90
N PHE A 75 4.54 -15.90 68.92
CA PHE A 75 5.56 -16.25 69.91
C PHE A 75 5.18 -15.76 71.31
N ILE A 76 4.64 -14.53 71.42
CA ILE A 76 4.14 -13.96 72.67
C ILE A 76 2.97 -14.80 73.21
N LEU A 77 2.02 -15.18 72.37
CA LEU A 77 0.88 -16.01 72.77
C LEU A 77 1.33 -17.39 73.28
N VAL A 78 2.27 -18.02 72.58
CA VAL A 78 2.85 -19.31 73.01
C VAL A 78 3.55 -19.19 74.37
N SER A 79 4.32 -18.12 74.56
CA SER A 79 5.01 -17.84 75.82
C SER A 79 4.04 -17.61 76.98
N GLN A 80 3.00 -16.79 76.78
CA GLN A 80 2.00 -16.48 77.82
C GLN A 80 1.14 -17.69 78.18
N VAL A 81 0.70 -18.48 77.19
CA VAL A 81 -0.05 -19.72 77.42
C VAL A 81 0.80 -20.75 78.16
N GLY A 82 2.08 -20.90 77.77
CA GLY A 82 3.01 -21.78 78.45
C GLY A 82 3.26 -21.38 79.91
N PHE A 83 3.42 -20.08 80.17
CA PHE A 83 3.59 -19.56 81.53
C PHE A 83 2.35 -19.80 82.41
N LEU A 84 1.15 -19.57 81.88
CA LEU A 84 -0.10 -19.82 82.60
C LEU A 84 -0.28 -21.31 82.97
N ILE A 85 -0.06 -22.22 82.01
CA ILE A 85 -0.13 -23.67 82.24
C ILE A 85 0.92 -24.10 83.29
N GLY A 86 2.15 -23.56 83.19
CA GLY A 86 3.22 -23.80 84.15
C GLY A 86 2.88 -23.36 85.57
N SER A 87 2.25 -22.18 85.72
CA SER A 87 1.85 -21.64 87.02
C SER A 87 0.68 -22.38 87.68
N TRP A 88 -0.20 -23.01 86.89
CA TRP A 88 -1.43 -23.63 87.37
C TRP A 88 -1.28 -25.12 87.72
N LEU A 89 -0.43 -25.86 87.00
CA LEU A 89 -0.27 -27.33 87.16
C LEU A 89 0.82 -27.79 88.15
N GLY A 90 1.38 -26.88 88.97
CA GLY A 90 2.50 -27.19 89.84
C GLY A 90 3.86 -27.20 89.11
N HIS A 91 4.93 -26.95 89.86
CA HIS A 91 6.20 -26.38 89.37
C HIS A 91 7.05 -27.26 88.44
N SER A 92 6.73 -28.54 88.22
CA SER A 92 7.53 -29.44 87.37
C SER A 92 6.74 -30.01 86.19
N TRP A 93 5.51 -30.48 86.42
CA TRP A 93 4.65 -31.03 85.36
C TRP A 93 4.06 -29.94 84.45
N GLY A 94 3.75 -28.76 84.99
CA GLY A 94 3.25 -27.64 84.20
C GLY A 94 4.24 -27.17 83.14
N PHE A 95 5.54 -27.10 83.47
CA PHE A 95 6.58 -26.72 82.51
C PHE A 95 6.82 -27.80 81.45
N ALA A 96 6.71 -29.08 81.80
CA ALA A 96 6.84 -30.18 80.83
C ALA A 96 5.71 -30.15 79.77
N VAL A 97 4.47 -29.92 80.20
CA VAL A 97 3.32 -29.77 79.29
C VAL A 97 3.44 -28.51 78.44
N ALA A 98 3.87 -27.38 79.04
CA ALA A 98 4.10 -26.13 78.31
C ALA A 98 5.19 -26.28 77.24
N ALA A 99 6.30 -26.96 77.55
CA ALA A 99 7.37 -27.24 76.59
C ALA A 99 6.87 -28.13 75.44
N GLY A 100 6.10 -29.18 75.74
CA GLY A 100 5.50 -30.05 74.72
C GLY A 100 4.54 -29.33 73.76
N LEU A 101 3.75 -28.38 74.27
CA LEU A 101 2.81 -27.58 73.46
C LEU A 101 3.49 -26.43 72.70
N SER A 102 4.65 -25.95 73.18
CA SER A 102 5.36 -24.83 72.55
C SER A 102 5.87 -25.14 71.14
N VAL A 103 6.30 -26.39 70.89
CA VAL A 103 6.83 -26.83 69.59
C VAL A 103 5.75 -26.81 68.49
N PRO A 104 4.59 -27.47 68.62
CA PRO A 104 3.55 -27.44 67.59
C PRO A 104 2.96 -26.04 67.40
N LEU A 105 2.81 -25.25 68.47
CA LEU A 105 2.34 -23.87 68.34
C LEU A 105 3.38 -22.96 67.65
N GLY A 106 4.68 -23.18 67.90
CA GLY A 106 5.76 -22.50 67.19
C GLY A 106 5.78 -22.82 65.69
N LEU A 107 5.60 -24.10 65.32
CA LEU A 107 5.48 -24.52 63.92
C LEU A 107 4.24 -23.92 63.23
N LEU A 108 3.11 -23.85 63.94
CA LEU A 108 1.91 -23.15 63.47
C LEU A 108 2.18 -21.65 63.24
N GLY A 109 2.88 -20.99 64.17
CA GLY A 109 3.30 -19.59 64.03
C GLY A 109 4.18 -19.36 62.79
N LEU A 110 5.20 -20.19 62.59
CA LEU A 110 6.06 -20.14 61.40
C LEU A 110 5.27 -20.37 60.10
N SER A 111 4.34 -21.32 60.11
CA SER A 111 3.48 -21.60 58.95
C SER A 111 2.55 -20.42 58.62
N TRP A 112 2.07 -19.72 59.65
CA TRP A 112 1.25 -18.52 59.51
C TRP A 112 2.06 -17.35 58.92
N GLN A 113 3.29 -17.15 59.40
CA GLN A 113 4.22 -16.14 58.86
C GLN A 113 4.53 -16.38 57.37
N GLN A 114 4.71 -17.64 56.96
CA GLN A 114 4.95 -17.98 55.55
C GLN A 114 3.73 -17.79 54.64
N ARG A 115 2.50 -17.61 55.16
CA ARG A 115 1.30 -17.38 54.31
C ARG A 115 1.43 -16.11 53.48
N GLY A 116 2.02 -15.05 54.04
CA GLY A 116 2.24 -13.78 53.32
C GLY A 116 3.16 -13.97 52.11
N LEU A 117 4.32 -14.59 52.33
CA LEU A 117 5.28 -14.90 51.26
C LEU A 117 4.68 -15.82 50.19
N LYS A 118 3.93 -16.86 50.59
CA LYS A 118 3.23 -17.74 49.64
C LYS A 118 2.18 -17.00 48.81
N ARG A 119 1.48 -16.02 49.41
CA ARG A 119 0.53 -15.16 48.68
C ARG A 119 1.26 -14.28 47.65
N LEU A 120 2.38 -13.69 48.01
CA LEU A 120 3.21 -12.89 47.08
C LEU A 120 3.74 -13.77 45.93
N LEU A 121 4.18 -14.98 46.24
CA LEU A 121 4.64 -15.92 45.22
C LEU A 121 3.51 -16.30 44.23
N ARG A 122 2.26 -16.45 44.70
CA ARG A 122 1.10 -16.66 43.80
C ARG A 122 0.86 -15.47 42.87
N LEU A 123 1.11 -14.25 43.32
CA LEU A 123 1.02 -13.07 42.45
C LEU A 123 2.13 -13.07 41.38
N ALA A 124 3.28 -13.67 41.69
CA ALA A 124 4.41 -13.82 40.79
C ALA A 124 4.36 -15.11 39.93
N GLU A 125 3.33 -15.94 40.10
CA GLU A 125 3.22 -17.32 39.55
C GLU A 125 3.17 -17.37 38.02
N GLN A 126 2.86 -16.25 37.36
CA GLN A 126 2.95 -16.10 35.89
C GLN A 126 4.40 -16.03 35.37
N THR A 127 5.39 -16.02 36.26
CA THR A 127 6.81 -15.94 35.95
C THR A 127 7.50 -17.25 36.34
N THR A 128 8.60 -17.59 35.64
CA THR A 128 9.42 -18.76 35.95
C THR A 128 9.89 -18.70 37.41
N SER A 129 9.39 -19.61 38.24
CA SER A 129 9.64 -19.65 39.69
C SER A 129 9.97 -21.07 40.17
N ASP A 130 10.56 -21.86 39.28
CA ASP A 130 10.91 -23.26 39.51
C ASP A 130 11.91 -23.38 40.69
N PRO A 131 11.66 -24.25 41.68
CA PRO A 131 12.54 -24.40 42.84
C PRO A 131 13.97 -24.89 42.51
N LEU A 132 14.15 -25.69 41.47
CA LEU A 132 15.45 -26.19 41.02
C LEU A 132 16.23 -25.07 40.33
N ILE A 133 15.54 -24.33 39.45
CA ILE A 133 16.18 -23.20 38.76
C ILE A 133 16.61 -22.13 39.76
N ALA A 134 15.77 -21.83 40.75
CA ALA A 134 16.09 -20.83 41.78
C ALA A 134 17.43 -21.11 42.48
N GLN A 135 17.79 -22.38 42.72
CA GLN A 135 19.07 -22.74 43.38
C GLN A 135 20.31 -22.36 42.58
N MET A 136 20.19 -22.13 41.26
CA MET A 136 21.31 -21.69 40.43
C MET A 136 21.53 -20.17 40.48
N TYR A 137 20.54 -19.40 40.94
CA TYR A 137 20.53 -17.93 40.85
C TYR A 137 20.51 -17.22 42.21
N THR A 138 20.25 -17.95 43.30
CA THR A 138 20.21 -17.36 44.65
C THR A 138 20.65 -18.36 45.72
N ASP A 139 21.26 -17.83 46.78
CA ASP A 139 21.62 -18.55 48.01
C ASP A 139 20.41 -18.75 48.95
N SER A 140 19.30 -18.04 48.68
CA SER A 140 18.06 -18.15 49.43
C SER A 140 17.42 -19.54 49.28
N ARG A 141 16.60 -19.94 50.25
CA ARG A 141 15.91 -21.25 50.25
C ARG A 141 14.39 -21.12 50.27
N GLY A 142 13.71 -22.15 49.77
CA GLY A 142 12.26 -22.28 49.84
C GLY A 142 11.51 -21.19 49.08
N VAL A 143 10.47 -20.61 49.69
CA VAL A 143 9.57 -19.63 49.05
C VAL A 143 10.31 -18.34 48.67
N GLN A 144 11.31 -17.95 49.45
CA GLN A 144 12.12 -16.76 49.18
C GLN A 144 12.95 -16.92 47.90
N ALA A 145 13.61 -18.06 47.73
CA ALA A 145 14.40 -18.37 46.53
C ALA A 145 13.55 -18.27 45.24
N ARG A 146 12.33 -18.81 45.30
CA ARG A 146 11.39 -18.79 44.17
C ARG A 146 10.89 -17.38 43.86
N LEU A 147 10.72 -16.53 44.86
CA LEU A 147 10.31 -15.13 44.67
C LEU A 147 11.44 -14.31 44.05
N GLU A 148 12.67 -14.47 44.53
CA GLU A 148 13.86 -13.84 43.94
C GLU A 148 14.05 -14.28 42.48
N MET A 149 13.92 -15.58 42.19
CA MET A 149 13.97 -16.10 40.82
C MET A 149 12.87 -15.49 39.93
N ALA A 150 11.65 -15.34 40.44
CA ALA A 150 10.57 -14.71 39.68
C ALA A 150 10.91 -13.25 39.35
N MET A 151 11.52 -12.50 40.28
CA MET A 151 11.97 -11.13 40.03
C MET A 151 13.08 -11.05 38.98
N LEU A 152 14.11 -11.91 39.09
CA LEU A 152 15.19 -12.00 38.10
C LEU A 152 14.67 -12.37 36.71
N SER A 153 13.71 -13.30 36.65
CA SER A 153 13.08 -13.69 35.39
C SER A 153 12.24 -12.56 34.78
N GLN A 154 11.56 -11.73 35.58
CA GLN A 154 10.87 -10.55 35.07
C GLN A 154 11.83 -9.51 34.51
N ASP A 155 12.93 -9.22 35.20
CA ASP A 155 13.97 -8.30 34.71
C ASP A 155 14.53 -8.77 33.37
N ALA A 156 14.86 -10.06 33.25
CA ALA A 156 15.33 -10.65 32.00
C ALA A 156 14.28 -10.54 30.88
N ARG A 157 13.01 -10.83 31.17
CA ARG A 157 11.90 -10.68 30.20
C ARG A 157 11.75 -9.23 29.72
N LEU A 158 11.87 -8.25 30.63
CA LEU A 158 11.80 -6.84 30.28
C LEU A 158 12.97 -6.44 29.38
N LYS A 159 14.20 -6.85 29.70
CA LYS A 159 15.38 -6.63 28.86
C LYS A 159 15.20 -7.21 27.46
N THR A 160 14.76 -8.48 27.36
CA THR A 160 14.47 -9.11 26.06
C THR A 160 13.39 -8.38 25.28
N CYS A 161 12.33 -7.92 25.94
CA CYS A 161 11.27 -7.14 25.30
C CYS A 161 11.82 -5.83 24.71
N LEU A 162 12.64 -5.11 25.49
CA LEU A 162 13.28 -3.87 25.05
C LEU A 162 14.22 -4.08 23.86
N THR A 163 15.07 -5.11 23.91
CA THR A 163 15.95 -5.47 22.78
C THR A 163 15.13 -5.78 21.52
N ARG A 164 14.07 -6.60 21.64
CA ARG A 164 13.20 -6.90 20.48
C ARG A 164 12.49 -5.68 19.93
N LEU A 165 12.08 -4.74 20.78
CA LEU A 165 11.50 -3.47 20.33
C LEU A 165 12.51 -2.62 19.58
N GLN A 166 13.76 -2.57 20.06
CA GLN A 166 14.85 -1.90 19.36
C GLN A 166 15.12 -2.54 17.99
N ASP A 167 15.28 -3.87 17.93
CA ASP A 167 15.50 -4.60 16.67
C ASP A 167 14.36 -4.35 15.66
N THR A 168 13.12 -4.29 16.15
CA THR A 168 11.94 -4.01 15.33
C THR A 168 11.93 -2.57 14.82
N ALA A 169 12.34 -1.61 15.65
CA ALA A 169 12.45 -0.21 15.25
C ALA A 169 13.54 -0.01 14.19
N GLU A 170 14.68 -0.69 14.32
CA GLU A 170 15.75 -0.70 13.31
C GLU A 170 15.26 -1.29 11.98
N HIS A 171 14.55 -2.43 12.02
CA HIS A 171 13.92 -3.02 10.84
C HIS A 171 12.91 -2.08 10.17
N LEU A 172 12.06 -1.43 10.95
CA LEU A 172 11.07 -0.49 10.45
C LEU A 172 11.74 0.71 9.77
N ASN A 173 12.82 1.23 10.36
CA ASN A 173 13.59 2.33 9.78
C ASN A 173 14.25 1.95 8.45
N GLU A 174 14.81 0.73 8.35
CA GLU A 174 15.37 0.23 7.09
C GLU A 174 14.28 0.06 6.01
N GLN A 175 13.12 -0.51 6.38
CA GLN A 175 11.97 -0.63 5.45
C GLN A 175 11.44 0.74 5.00
N ALA A 176 11.43 1.74 5.89
CA ALA A 176 11.06 3.10 5.53
C ALA A 176 12.05 3.70 4.51
N ARG A 177 13.36 3.52 4.70
CA ARG A 177 14.39 3.92 3.72
C ARG A 177 14.20 3.25 2.37
N GLN A 178 13.92 1.95 2.35
CA GLN A 178 13.68 1.21 1.10
C GLN A 178 12.44 1.72 0.37
N SER A 179 11.37 2.02 1.12
CA SER A 179 10.14 2.58 0.57
C SER A 179 10.36 3.98 -0.02
N ASP A 180 11.14 4.82 0.65
CA ASP A 180 11.51 6.15 0.15
C ASP A 180 12.31 6.05 -1.17
N ALA A 181 13.29 5.15 -1.23
CA ALA A 181 14.07 4.91 -2.44
C ALA A 181 13.19 4.39 -3.60
N LEU A 182 12.25 3.47 -3.31
CA LEU A 182 11.31 2.97 -4.30
C LEU A 182 10.39 4.08 -4.81
N ALA A 183 9.86 4.93 -3.93
CA ALA A 183 9.02 6.06 -4.31
C ALA A 183 9.76 7.05 -5.23
N HIS A 184 11.02 7.36 -4.94
CA HIS A 184 11.86 8.19 -5.81
C HIS A 184 12.06 7.56 -7.19
N ASN A 185 12.36 6.26 -7.25
CA ASN A 185 12.52 5.53 -8.50
C ASN A 185 11.23 5.50 -9.32
N SER A 186 10.08 5.27 -8.68
CA SER A 186 8.77 5.31 -9.33
C SER A 186 8.44 6.69 -9.87
N SER A 187 8.76 7.75 -9.13
CA SER A 187 8.57 9.13 -9.60
C SER A 187 9.42 9.42 -10.85
N SER A 188 10.69 9.02 -10.86
CA SER A 188 11.55 9.13 -12.04
C SER A 188 11.02 8.31 -13.22
N GLY A 189 10.49 7.11 -12.96
CA GLY A 189 9.86 6.26 -13.98
C GLY A 189 8.61 6.90 -14.60
N LEU A 190 7.77 7.52 -13.76
CA LEU A 190 6.58 8.25 -14.19
C LEU A 190 6.93 9.45 -15.08
N GLU A 191 8.00 10.18 -14.79
CA GLU A 191 8.42 11.29 -15.63
C GLU A 191 8.90 10.82 -17.01
N ARG A 192 9.64 9.70 -17.07
CA ARG A 192 10.02 9.08 -18.36
C ARG A 192 8.79 8.63 -19.15
N GLN A 193 7.85 7.95 -18.49
CA GLN A 193 6.61 7.52 -19.12
C GLN A 193 5.77 8.70 -19.62
N ARG A 194 5.76 9.83 -18.88
CA ARG A 194 5.10 11.07 -19.31
C ARG A 194 5.69 11.58 -20.62
N VAL A 195 7.01 11.68 -20.72
CA VAL A 195 7.70 12.12 -21.94
C VAL A 195 7.42 11.17 -23.12
N GLU A 196 7.48 9.86 -22.90
CA GLU A 196 7.12 8.87 -23.93
C GLU A 196 5.67 9.01 -24.40
N THR A 197 4.75 9.28 -23.47
CA THR A 197 3.32 9.49 -23.78
C THR A 197 3.12 10.77 -24.59
N GLU A 198 3.82 11.86 -24.27
CA GLU A 198 3.81 13.10 -25.05
C GLU A 198 4.33 12.87 -26.48
N GLN A 199 5.37 12.04 -26.65
CA GLN A 199 5.90 11.68 -27.96
C GLN A 199 4.91 10.85 -28.79
N VAL A 200 4.22 9.89 -28.16
CA VAL A 200 3.15 9.13 -28.81
C VAL A 200 2.01 10.06 -29.25
N ALA A 201 1.60 11.00 -28.39
CA ALA A 201 0.56 11.98 -28.75
C ALA A 201 0.97 12.85 -29.95
N ALA A 202 2.24 13.27 -30.00
CA ALA A 202 2.79 13.99 -31.15
C ALA A 202 2.75 13.14 -32.44
N ALA A 203 3.14 11.87 -32.37
CA ALA A 203 3.09 10.95 -33.50
C ALA A 203 1.65 10.73 -34.00
N VAL A 204 0.68 10.60 -33.08
CA VAL A 204 -0.74 10.47 -33.44
C VAL A 204 -1.25 11.72 -34.17
N ASN A 205 -0.86 12.92 -33.73
CA ASN A 205 -1.20 14.16 -34.43
C ASN A 205 -0.60 14.22 -35.84
N GLN A 206 0.66 13.80 -36.01
CA GLN A 206 1.28 13.70 -37.34
C GLN A 206 0.56 12.68 -38.22
N MET A 207 0.21 11.51 -37.68
CA MET A 207 -0.53 10.48 -38.42
C MET A 207 -1.91 10.96 -38.86
N ALA A 208 -2.61 11.72 -38.02
CA ALA A 208 -3.89 12.33 -38.37
C ALA A 208 -3.75 13.32 -39.52
N ALA A 209 -2.71 14.17 -39.49
CA ALA A 209 -2.41 15.09 -40.59
C ALA A 209 -2.11 14.34 -41.90
N THR A 210 -1.26 13.31 -41.86
CA THR A 210 -0.95 12.48 -43.03
C THR A 210 -2.20 11.79 -43.58
N THR A 211 -3.09 11.31 -42.71
CA THR A 211 -4.35 10.67 -43.15
C THR A 211 -5.26 11.68 -43.84
N GLN A 212 -5.32 12.93 -43.36
CA GLN A 212 -6.06 14.00 -44.02
C GLN A 212 -5.45 14.37 -45.39
N GLU A 213 -4.13 14.41 -45.50
CA GLU A 213 -3.45 14.61 -46.79
C GLU A 213 -3.75 13.48 -47.77
N VAL A 214 -3.69 12.22 -47.32
CA VAL A 214 -4.03 11.05 -48.14
C VAL A 214 -5.49 11.13 -48.60
N ALA A 215 -6.42 11.48 -47.73
CA ALA A 215 -7.83 11.66 -48.10
C ALA A 215 -8.01 12.73 -49.18
N ASN A 216 -7.32 13.88 -49.07
CA ASN A 216 -7.33 14.93 -50.08
C ASN A 216 -6.73 14.45 -51.41
N HIS A 217 -5.64 13.68 -51.39
CA HIS A 217 -5.04 13.10 -52.60
C HIS A 217 -5.98 12.10 -53.28
N VAL A 218 -6.67 11.27 -52.51
CA VAL A 218 -7.68 10.33 -53.03
C VAL A 218 -8.82 11.09 -53.70
N GLN A 219 -9.34 12.16 -53.07
CA GLN A 219 -10.40 12.98 -53.65
C GLN A 219 -9.96 13.64 -54.97
N ARG A 220 -8.79 14.27 -55.00
CA ARG A 220 -8.23 14.87 -56.23
C ARG A 220 -8.04 13.84 -57.34
N THR A 221 -7.62 12.63 -57.00
CA THR A 221 -7.45 11.54 -57.97
C THR A 221 -8.79 11.07 -58.52
N ALA A 222 -9.83 11.00 -57.68
CA ALA A 222 -11.18 10.69 -58.11
C ALA A 222 -11.72 11.75 -59.09
N ASP A 223 -11.56 13.04 -58.77
CA ASP A 223 -11.98 14.15 -59.64
C ASP A 223 -11.26 14.11 -61.00
N ALA A 224 -9.93 13.89 -60.99
CA ALA A 224 -9.14 13.76 -62.21
C ALA A 224 -9.55 12.54 -63.06
N THR A 225 -9.89 11.43 -62.40
CA THR A 225 -10.37 10.20 -63.08
C THR A 225 -11.75 10.44 -63.71
N GLN A 226 -12.65 11.15 -63.04
CA GLN A 226 -13.95 11.55 -63.60
C GLN A 226 -13.79 12.45 -64.83
N GLU A 227 -12.88 13.41 -64.77
CA GLU A 227 -12.58 14.29 -65.91
C GLU A 227 -11.97 13.52 -67.09
N ALA A 228 -11.04 12.61 -66.83
CA ALA A 228 -10.48 11.73 -67.86
C ALA A 228 -11.55 10.84 -68.51
N ASN A 229 -12.49 10.30 -67.72
CA ASN A 229 -13.61 9.54 -68.25
C ASN A 229 -14.52 10.41 -69.14
N ARG A 230 -14.80 11.66 -68.72
CA ARG A 230 -15.59 12.61 -69.51
C ARG A 230 -14.91 12.97 -70.84
N LEU A 231 -13.59 13.19 -70.83
CA LEU A 231 -12.80 13.47 -72.04
C LEU A 231 -12.77 12.26 -72.98
N THR A 232 -12.64 11.05 -72.43
CA THR A 232 -12.70 9.80 -73.20
C THR A 232 -14.07 9.62 -73.85
N GLY A 233 -15.16 9.96 -73.14
CA GLY A 233 -16.52 10.00 -73.69
C GLY A 233 -16.63 10.94 -74.89
N ARG A 234 -16.17 12.19 -74.76
CA ARG A 234 -16.14 13.14 -75.89
C ARG A 234 -15.28 12.65 -77.06
N GLY A 235 -14.13 12.05 -76.77
CA GLY A 235 -13.26 11.47 -77.80
C GLY A 235 -13.95 10.36 -78.58
N ARG A 236 -14.74 9.52 -77.90
CA ARG A 236 -15.56 8.48 -78.53
C ARG A 236 -16.63 9.09 -79.43
N ASP A 237 -17.28 10.17 -79.01
CA ASP A 237 -18.30 10.85 -79.84
C ASP A 237 -17.68 11.41 -81.13
N ILE A 238 -16.55 12.12 -81.03
CA ILE A 238 -15.81 12.67 -82.19
C ILE A 238 -15.35 11.55 -83.14
N ALA A 239 -14.85 10.42 -82.60
CA ALA A 239 -14.49 9.27 -83.42
C ALA A 239 -15.72 8.67 -84.14
N GLY A 240 -16.88 8.70 -83.50
CA GLY A 240 -18.17 8.33 -84.10
C GLY A 240 -18.56 9.23 -85.27
N GLU A 241 -18.48 10.55 -85.09
CA GLU A 241 -18.73 11.55 -86.14
C GLU A 241 -17.74 11.40 -87.32
N THR A 242 -16.47 11.16 -87.02
CA THR A 242 -15.41 10.95 -88.03
C THR A 242 -15.71 9.71 -88.86
N ARG A 243 -16.12 8.61 -88.22
CA ARG A 243 -16.54 7.38 -88.90
C ARG A 243 -17.71 7.64 -89.85
N GLU A 244 -18.71 8.42 -89.42
CA GLU A 244 -19.86 8.79 -90.26
C GLU A 244 -19.46 9.67 -91.43
N ALA A 245 -18.54 10.63 -91.23
CA ALA A 245 -17.99 11.44 -92.31
C ALA A 245 -17.22 10.60 -93.34
N ILE A 246 -16.40 9.64 -92.88
CA ILE A 246 -15.70 8.69 -93.76
C ILE A 246 -16.70 7.83 -94.54
N GLN A 247 -17.78 7.38 -93.90
CA GLN A 247 -18.82 6.61 -94.59
C GLN A 247 -19.49 7.44 -95.70
N ARG A 248 -19.85 8.69 -95.41
CA ARG A 248 -20.40 9.63 -96.41
C ARG A 248 -19.42 9.87 -97.56
N LEU A 249 -18.14 10.07 -97.25
CA LEU A 249 -17.10 10.25 -98.26
C LEU A 249 -16.96 9.00 -99.14
N SER A 250 -16.95 7.80 -98.55
CA SER A 250 -16.91 6.53 -99.29
C SER A 250 -18.09 6.39 -100.25
N THR A 251 -19.30 6.78 -99.83
CA THR A 251 -20.49 6.78 -100.69
C THR A 251 -20.33 7.75 -101.86
N ALA A 252 -19.91 9.00 -101.59
CA ALA A 252 -19.71 10.02 -102.64
C ALA A 252 -18.62 9.63 -103.65
N VAL A 253 -17.51 9.03 -103.19
CA VAL A 253 -16.47 8.49 -104.06
C VAL A 253 -17.01 7.35 -104.94
N GLY A 254 -17.82 6.46 -104.38
CA GLY A 254 -18.50 5.40 -105.14
C GLY A 254 -19.42 5.95 -106.23
N GLU A 255 -20.22 6.97 -105.91
CA GLU A 255 -21.11 7.63 -106.87
C GLU A 255 -20.31 8.35 -107.98
N THR A 256 -19.24 9.06 -107.62
CA THR A 256 -18.33 9.69 -108.59
C THR A 256 -17.72 8.65 -109.54
N GLY A 257 -17.35 7.47 -109.03
CA GLY A 257 -16.86 6.36 -109.85
C GLY A 257 -17.87 5.88 -110.89
N LEU A 258 -19.17 5.86 -110.54
CA LEU A 258 -20.24 5.56 -111.49
C LEU A 258 -20.35 6.63 -112.58
N THR A 259 -20.30 7.92 -112.19
CA THR A 259 -20.33 9.03 -113.15
C THR A 259 -19.14 9.00 -114.12
N VAL A 260 -17.93 8.73 -113.62
CA VAL A 260 -16.73 8.59 -114.48
C VAL A 260 -16.87 7.41 -115.44
N THR A 261 -17.41 6.28 -114.95
CA THR A 261 -17.68 5.11 -115.81
C THR A 261 -18.72 5.43 -116.89
N GLN A 262 -19.76 6.20 -116.55
CA GLN A 262 -20.75 6.66 -117.51
C GLN A 262 -20.13 7.60 -118.55
N LEU A 263 -19.35 8.59 -118.11
CA LEU A 263 -18.66 9.53 -119.00
C LEU A 263 -17.69 8.80 -119.96
N ALA A 264 -17.00 7.77 -119.49
CA ALA A 264 -16.15 6.94 -120.33
C ALA A 264 -16.94 6.22 -121.43
N ARG A 265 -18.14 5.69 -121.11
CA ARG A 265 -19.04 5.10 -122.10
C ARG A 265 -19.54 6.12 -123.11
N ASP A 266 -20.01 7.27 -122.63
CA ASP A 266 -20.51 8.35 -123.51
C ASP A 266 -19.38 8.85 -124.44
N SER A 267 -18.13 8.90 -123.95
CA SER A 267 -16.96 9.28 -124.76
C SER A 267 -16.61 8.23 -125.82
N ASP A 268 -16.77 6.94 -125.52
CA ASP A 268 -16.58 5.83 -126.47
C ASP A 268 -17.65 5.88 -127.58
N GLU A 269 -18.90 6.16 -127.22
CA GLU A 269 -20.00 6.35 -128.16
C GLU A 269 -19.74 7.56 -129.10
N ILE A 270 -19.27 8.69 -128.56
CA ILE A 270 -18.83 9.84 -129.36
C ILE A 270 -17.68 9.44 -130.29
N GLY A 271 -16.71 8.66 -129.83
CA GLY A 271 -15.64 8.12 -130.66
C GLY A 271 -16.19 7.37 -131.87
N GLY A 272 -17.19 6.51 -131.65
CA GLY A 272 -17.92 5.83 -132.72
C GLY A 272 -18.60 6.79 -133.71
N VAL A 273 -19.23 7.86 -133.23
CA VAL A 273 -19.82 8.90 -134.10
C VAL A 273 -18.74 9.64 -134.90
N VAL A 274 -17.60 9.96 -134.29
CA VAL A 274 -16.48 10.62 -134.97
C VAL A 274 -15.90 9.73 -136.07
N ASP A 275 -15.80 8.42 -135.84
CA ASP A 275 -15.39 7.47 -136.88
C ASP A 275 -16.38 7.42 -138.05
N VAL A 276 -17.69 7.49 -137.78
CA VAL A 276 -18.71 7.63 -138.85
C VAL A 276 -18.55 8.94 -139.61
N ILE A 277 -18.33 10.07 -138.92
CA ILE A 277 -18.09 11.37 -139.56
C ILE A 277 -16.84 11.33 -140.43
N LYS A 278 -15.76 10.71 -139.94
CA LYS A 278 -14.52 10.53 -140.69
C LYS A 278 -14.77 9.66 -141.93
N GLY A 279 -15.54 8.58 -141.80
CA GLY A 279 -15.98 7.77 -142.93
C GLY A 279 -16.80 8.55 -143.97
N ILE A 280 -17.71 9.43 -143.53
CA ILE A 280 -18.48 10.33 -144.42
C ILE A 280 -17.56 11.37 -145.07
N ALA A 281 -16.63 11.96 -144.32
CA ALA A 281 -15.68 12.93 -144.84
C ALA A 281 -14.75 12.31 -145.89
N ASP A 282 -14.27 11.09 -145.66
CA ASP A 282 -13.49 10.32 -146.63
C ASP A 282 -14.34 9.97 -147.87
N GLN A 283 -15.61 9.59 -147.71
CA GLN A 283 -16.55 9.42 -148.84
C GLN A 283 -16.78 10.74 -149.60
N THR A 284 -16.88 11.87 -148.90
CA THR A 284 -17.10 13.19 -149.50
C THR A 284 -15.85 13.64 -150.25
N ASN A 285 -14.66 13.36 -149.72
CA ASN A 285 -13.38 13.58 -150.37
C ASN A 285 -13.22 12.68 -151.61
N LEU A 286 -13.73 11.45 -151.58
CA LEU A 286 -13.74 10.54 -152.73
C LEU A 286 -14.76 10.94 -153.81
N LEU A 287 -15.84 11.64 -153.44
CA LEU A 287 -16.86 12.18 -154.36
C LEU A 287 -16.45 13.52 -154.99
N ALA A 288 -15.52 14.25 -154.35
CA ALA A 288 -14.98 15.51 -154.84
C ALA A 288 -13.78 15.33 -155.79
N LEU A 289 -13.24 14.12 -155.90
CA LEU A 289 -12.17 13.72 -156.83
C LEU A 289 -12.75 13.08 -158.08
#